data_AF-A0A7Y6AKH0-F1
#
_entry.id   AF-A0A7Y6AKH0-F1
#
_cell.length_a   1.000
_cell.length_b   1.000
_cell.length_c   1.000
_cell.angle_alpha   90.00
_cell.angle_beta   90.00
_cell.angle_gamma   90.00
#
_symmetry.space_group_name_H-M   'P 1'
#
loop_
_entity.id
_entity.type
_entity.pdbx_description
1 polymer ?
#
loop_
_entity_poly.entity_id
_entity_poly.type
_entity_poly.pdbx_seq_one_letter_code
_entity_poly.pdbx_strand_id
1 'polypeptide(L)'
;MKHWMAENGGIVSCTDEEYGVRKDDGLGIIKPVNSSGGLLFLSLLMTALFGLMLYGVVQMAVTGQWHIMGEIWWMYVLVLYPLFAGWAGYVTERKAEKLRRARNLPRPVEHPSRQ
;
A
#
# COMPACT_ATOMS: atom_id res chain seq x y z
N MET A 1 -14.47 -10.47 -16.67
CA MET A 1 -14.95 -9.34 -15.84
C MET A 1 -15.60 -9.92 -14.60
N LYS A 2 -15.35 -9.37 -13.41
CA LYS A 2 -15.99 -9.79 -12.17
C LYS A 2 -17.01 -8.74 -11.75
N HIS A 3 -18.10 -9.18 -11.15
CA HIS A 3 -19.14 -8.30 -10.63
C HIS A 3 -18.82 -8.00 -9.16
N TRP A 4 -19.01 -6.76 -8.73
CA TRP A 4 -18.76 -6.28 -7.37
C TRP A 4 -19.94 -5.43 -6.92
N MET A 5 -20.25 -5.43 -5.63
CA MET A 5 -21.20 -4.51 -5.03
C MET A 5 -20.51 -3.15 -4.87
N ALA A 6 -21.13 -2.11 -5.41
CA ALA A 6 -20.68 -0.74 -5.25
C ALA A 6 -21.24 -0.12 -3.97
N GLU A 7 -20.59 0.95 -3.52
CA GLU A 7 -20.99 1.72 -2.32
C GLU A 7 -22.44 2.23 -2.41
N ASN A 8 -22.94 2.40 -3.62
CA ASN A 8 -24.29 2.87 -3.91
C ASN A 8 -25.35 1.73 -3.88
N GLY A 9 -24.97 0.51 -3.50
CA GLY A 9 -25.83 -0.69 -3.52
C GLY A 9 -26.05 -1.32 -4.90
N GLY A 10 -25.47 -0.74 -5.96
CA GLY A 10 -25.54 -1.29 -7.33
C GLY A 10 -24.48 -2.35 -7.62
N ILE A 11 -24.74 -3.23 -8.58
CA ILE A 11 -23.76 -4.22 -9.06
C ILE A 11 -22.92 -3.58 -10.17
N VAL A 12 -21.60 -3.51 -9.98
CA VAL A 12 -20.63 -2.95 -10.93
C VAL A 12 -19.72 -4.04 -11.47
N SER A 13 -19.60 -4.11 -12.79
CA SER A 13 -18.57 -4.92 -13.45
C SER A 13 -17.25 -4.16 -13.47
N CYS A 14 -16.28 -4.63 -12.68
CA CYS A 14 -14.94 -4.07 -12.59
C CYS A 14 -13.90 -5.11 -13.03
N THR A 15 -12.88 -4.68 -13.75
CA THR A 15 -11.68 -5.48 -14.01
C THR A 15 -10.78 -5.50 -12.76
N ASP A 16 -9.87 -6.48 -12.66
CA ASP A 16 -8.96 -6.57 -11.50
C ASP A 16 -8.08 -5.30 -11.38
N GLU A 17 -7.78 -4.62 -12.48
CA GLU A 17 -7.04 -3.35 -12.50
C GLU A 17 -7.86 -2.15 -12.01
N GLU A 18 -9.17 -2.14 -12.27
CA GLU A 18 -10.10 -1.11 -11.77
C GLU A 18 -10.51 -1.37 -10.32
N TYR A 19 -10.38 -2.61 -9.85
CA TYR A 19 -10.62 -2.98 -8.47
C TYR A 19 -9.55 -2.40 -7.53
N GLY A 20 -8.29 -2.28 -7.99
CA GLY A 20 -7.21 -1.64 -7.23
C GLY A 20 -6.65 -2.51 -6.12
N VAL A 21 -6.28 -1.91 -4.98
CA VAL A 21 -5.77 -2.67 -3.83
C VAL A 21 -6.89 -3.52 -3.25
N ARG A 22 -6.57 -4.77 -2.87
CA ARG A 22 -7.54 -5.72 -2.29
C ARG A 22 -8.35 -5.04 -1.19
N LYS A 23 -9.66 -4.97 -1.40
CA LYS A 23 -10.60 -4.50 -0.38
C LYS A 23 -11.04 -5.71 0.42
N ASP A 24 -11.38 -5.46 1.68
CA ASP A 24 -11.59 -6.49 2.68
C ASP A 24 -12.61 -7.55 2.21
N ASP A 25 -12.20 -8.81 2.18
CA ASP A 25 -13.09 -9.95 1.85
C ASP A 25 -13.74 -10.53 3.13
N GLY A 26 -13.71 -9.79 4.24
CA GLY A 26 -14.27 -10.19 5.54
C GLY A 26 -13.44 -11.24 6.29
N LEU A 27 -12.27 -11.64 5.75
CA LEU A 27 -11.37 -12.66 6.31
C LEU A 27 -10.07 -12.07 6.90
N GLY A 28 -9.89 -10.75 6.84
CA GLY A 28 -8.73 -10.07 7.40
C GLY A 28 -8.96 -9.64 8.85
N ILE A 29 -8.10 -10.08 9.78
CA ILE A 29 -8.07 -9.54 11.16
C ILE A 29 -7.76 -8.03 11.17
N ILE A 30 -7.10 -7.54 10.12
CA ILE A 30 -6.69 -6.14 9.97
C ILE A 30 -7.38 -5.58 8.73
N LYS A 31 -8.25 -4.58 8.91
CA LYS A 31 -8.84 -3.83 7.80
C LYS A 31 -7.72 -3.11 7.04
N PRO A 32 -7.50 -3.42 5.74
CA PRO A 32 -6.47 -2.73 4.97
C PRO A 32 -6.86 -1.25 4.81
N VAL A 33 -5.87 -0.36 4.92
CA VAL A 33 -6.05 1.07 4.63
C VAL A 33 -6.40 1.20 3.14
N ASN A 34 -7.70 1.33 2.83
CA ASN A 34 -8.17 1.28 1.44
C ASN A 34 -8.22 2.64 0.75
N SER A 35 -7.86 3.72 1.45
CA SER A 35 -7.88 5.08 0.91
C SER A 35 -6.54 5.43 0.26
N SER A 36 -6.58 5.96 -0.96
CA SER A 36 -5.39 6.45 -1.68
C SER A 36 -4.62 7.49 -0.87
N GLY A 37 -5.33 8.35 -0.11
CA GLY A 37 -4.72 9.33 0.79
C GLY A 37 -4.04 8.68 2.00
N GLY A 38 -4.64 7.62 2.57
CA GLY A 38 -4.05 6.86 3.67
C GLY A 38 -2.81 6.07 3.24
N LEU A 39 -2.85 5.48 2.05
CA LEU A 39 -1.69 4.80 1.44
C LEU A 39 -0.57 5.78 1.10
N LEU A 40 -0.90 6.98 0.60
CA LEU A 40 0.09 8.04 0.35
C LEU A 40 0.76 8.48 1.66
N PHE A 41 -0.04 8.77 2.68
CA PHE A 41 0.47 9.15 4.00
C PHE A 41 1.39 8.07 4.57
N LEU A 42 0.97 6.81 4.53
CA LEU A 42 1.77 5.69 5.01
C LEU A 42 3.09 5.55 4.22
N SER A 43 3.03 5.69 2.90
CA SER A 43 4.22 5.64 2.03
C SER A 43 5.21 6.75 2.37
N LEU A 44 4.72 7.98 2.60
CA LEU A 44 5.54 9.12 3.00
C LEU A 44 6.13 8.93 4.40
N LEU A 45 5.33 8.43 5.35
CA LEU A 45 5.79 8.12 6.70
C LEU A 45 6.91 7.08 6.68
N MET A 46 6.73 5.98 5.93
CA MET A 46 7.77 4.95 5.77
C MET A 46 9.02 5.53 5.10
N THR A 47 8.87 6.41 4.12
CA THR A 47 10.00 7.09 3.46
C THR A 47 10.77 7.98 4.44
N ALA A 48 10.07 8.72 5.31
CA ALA A 48 10.69 9.56 6.32
C ALA A 48 11.46 8.74 7.37
N LEU A 49 10.86 7.65 7.87
CA LEU A 49 11.52 6.72 8.79
C LEU A 49 12.76 6.08 8.17
N PHE A 50 12.67 5.68 6.89
CA PHE A 50 13.82 5.18 6.15
C PHE A 50 14.92 6.23 5.99
N GLY A 51 14.56 7.49 5.75
CA GLY A 51 15.52 8.60 5.70
C GLY A 51 16.26 8.82 7.02
N LEU A 52 15.54 8.77 8.16
CA LEU A 52 16.15 8.85 9.50
C LEU A 52 17.12 7.70 9.75
N MET A 53 16.74 6.50 9.31
CA MET A 53 17.56 5.30 9.42
C MET A 53 18.85 5.42 8.57
N LEU A 54 18.74 5.90 7.32
CA LEU A 54 19.91 6.19 6.47
C LEU A 54 20.84 7.22 7.08
N TYR A 55 20.29 8.27 7.70
CA TYR A 55 21.09 9.23 8.45
C TYR A 55 21.91 8.54 9.55
N GLY A 56 21.31 7.61 10.29
CA GLY A 56 22.01 6.79 11.28
C GLY A 56 23.16 5.96 10.68
N VAL A 57 22.97 5.36 9.51
CA VAL A 57 24.01 4.63 8.77
C VAL A 57 25.20 5.54 8.43
N VAL A 58 24.91 6.71 7.88
CA VAL A 58 25.96 7.69 7.52
C VAL A 58 26.74 8.12 8.77
N GLN A 59 26.04 8.36 9.89
CA GLN A 59 26.69 8.69 11.17
C GLN A 59 27.58 7.56 11.69
N MET A 60 27.13 6.31 11.61
CA MET A 60 27.93 5.14 12.00
C MET A 60 29.17 4.96 11.11
N ALA A 61 29.05 5.22 9.81
CA ALA A 61 30.18 5.17 8.89
C ALA A 61 31.21 6.27 9.20
N VAL A 62 30.76 7.51 9.47
CA VAL A 62 31.63 8.65 9.81
C VAL A 62 32.32 8.44 11.16
N THR A 63 31.63 7.85 12.13
CA THR A 63 32.18 7.55 13.48
C THR A 63 33.00 6.27 13.53
N GLY A 64 33.16 5.56 12.40
CA GLY A 64 33.99 4.35 12.30
C GLY A 64 33.39 3.12 12.98
N GLN A 65 32.08 3.10 13.24
CA GLN A 65 31.38 2.01 13.93
C GLN A 65 31.00 0.85 12.98
N TRP A 66 31.97 0.39 12.17
CA TRP A 66 31.76 -0.65 11.16
C TRP A 66 31.33 -2.00 11.73
N HIS A 67 31.79 -2.35 12.93
CA HIS A 67 31.41 -3.58 13.61
C HIS A 67 29.90 -3.64 13.91
N ILE A 68 29.36 -2.57 14.51
CA ILE A 68 27.93 -2.45 14.82
C ILE A 68 27.11 -2.48 13.53
N MET A 69 27.56 -1.75 12.50
CA MET A 69 26.88 -1.74 11.21
C MET A 69 26.84 -3.13 10.56
N GLY A 70 27.90 -3.92 10.71
CA GLY A 70 27.98 -5.31 10.25
C GLY A 70 27.06 -6.28 11.01
N GLU A 71 26.57 -5.92 12.20
CA GLU A 71 25.61 -6.73 12.96
C GLU A 71 24.16 -6.38 12.62
N ILE A 72 23.87 -5.10 12.35
CA ILE A 72 22.50 -4.60 12.17
C ILE A 72 22.08 -4.41 10.71
N TRP A 73 22.97 -4.60 9.73
CA TRP A 73 22.70 -4.26 8.32
C TRP A 73 21.47 -4.96 7.72
N TRP A 74 21.17 -6.19 8.16
CA TRP A 74 20.03 -6.97 7.66
C TRP A 74 18.68 -6.32 8.02
N MET A 75 18.62 -5.55 9.11
CA MET A 75 17.41 -4.80 9.48
C MET A 75 17.05 -3.77 8.41
N TYR A 76 18.04 -3.19 7.73
CA TYR A 76 17.80 -2.25 6.63
C TYR A 76 17.09 -2.91 5.46
N VAL A 77 17.44 -4.16 5.15
CA VAL A 77 16.78 -4.94 4.10
C VAL A 77 15.33 -5.25 4.48
N LEU A 78 15.06 -5.54 5.76
CA LEU A 78 13.69 -5.79 6.22
C LEU A 78 12.79 -4.55 6.14
N VAL A 79 13.33 -3.35 6.40
CA VAL A 79 12.57 -2.09 6.31
C VAL A 79 12.22 -1.73 4.86
N LEU A 80 12.97 -2.22 3.87
CA LEU A 80 12.63 -2.01 2.45
C LEU A 80 11.30 -2.66 2.08
N TYR A 81 10.94 -3.81 2.67
CA TYR A 81 9.71 -4.51 2.35
C TYR A 81 8.43 -3.66 2.57
N PRO A 82 8.16 -3.11 3.78
CA PRO A 82 6.99 -2.26 3.99
C PRO A 82 7.04 -0.95 3.20
N LEU A 83 8.24 -0.41 2.93
CA LEU A 83 8.42 0.78 2.09
C LEU A 83 7.93 0.52 0.66
N PHE A 84 8.41 -0.55 0.03
CA PHE A 84 7.99 -0.93 -1.33
C PHE A 84 6.52 -1.33 -1.36
N ALA A 85 6.02 -2.05 -0.35
CA ALA A 85 4.61 -2.43 -0.26
C ALA A 85 3.68 -1.20 -0.17
N GLY A 86 4.06 -0.18 0.61
CA GLY A 86 3.31 1.08 0.71
C GLY A 86 3.20 1.80 -0.64
N TRP A 87 4.34 1.98 -1.31
CA TRP A 87 4.39 2.65 -2.62
C TRP A 87 3.66 1.85 -3.71
N ALA A 88 3.83 0.53 -3.75
CA ALA A 88 3.12 -0.34 -4.68
C ALA A 88 1.59 -0.27 -4.46
N GLY A 89 1.15 -0.26 -3.20
CA GLY A 89 -0.26 -0.06 -2.85
C GLY A 89 -0.80 1.29 -3.31
N TYR A 90 -0.07 2.38 -3.04
CA TYR A 90 -0.46 3.73 -3.46
C TYR A 90 -0.59 3.84 -5.00
N VAL A 91 0.41 3.35 -5.75
CA VAL A 91 0.40 3.41 -7.22
C VAL A 91 -0.77 2.59 -7.78
N THR A 92 -1.02 1.41 -7.23
CA THR A 92 -2.10 0.53 -7.66
C THR A 92 -3.46 1.18 -7.42
N GLU A 93 -3.70 1.75 -6.23
CA GLU A 93 -4.96 2.44 -5.94
C GLU A 93 -5.12 3.70 -6.79
N ARG A 94 -4.03 4.43 -7.05
CA ARG A 94 -4.07 5.63 -7.91
C ARG A 94 -4.39 5.31 -9.37
N LYS A 95 -3.89 4.18 -9.89
CA LYS A 95 -4.25 3.69 -11.23
C LYS A 95 -5.72 3.28 -11.28
N ALA A 96 -6.19 2.55 -10.28
CA ALA A 96 -7.58 2.14 -10.18
C ALA A 96 -8.54 3.34 -10.09
N GLU A 97 -8.22 4.35 -9.28
CA GLU A 97 -8.99 5.61 -9.22
C GLU A 97 -9.09 6.30 -10.59
N LYS A 98 -7.99 6.37 -11.35
CA LYS A 98 -7.98 6.96 -12.68
C LYS A 98 -8.89 6.19 -13.65
N LEU A 99 -8.82 4.86 -13.65
CA LEU A 99 -9.64 4.01 -14.52
C LEU A 99 -11.13 4.08 -14.14
N ARG A 100 -11.46 4.08 -12.84
CA ARG A 100 -12.83 4.27 -12.34
C ARG A 100 -13.41 5.62 -12.78
N ARG A 101 -12.62 6.69 -12.67
CA ARG A 101 -13.02 8.03 -13.11
C ARG A 101 -13.23 8.11 -14.62
N ALA A 102 -12.39 7.44 -15.41
CA ALA A 102 -12.53 7.38 -16.86
C ALA A 102 -13.82 6.68 -17.31
N ARG A 103 -14.31 5.71 -16.52
CA ARG A 103 -15.54 4.95 -16.79
C ARG A 103 -16.76 5.38 -15.97
N ASN A 104 -16.66 6.45 -15.17
CA ASN A 104 -17.69 6.89 -14.22
C ASN A 104 -18.23 5.75 -13.33
N LEU A 105 -17.35 4.85 -12.88
CA LEU A 105 -17.71 3.72 -12.04
C LEU A 105 -17.70 4.11 -10.56
N PRO A 106 -18.74 3.76 -9.78
CA PRO A 106 -18.71 3.96 -8.34
C PRO A 106 -17.73 2.99 -7.68
N ARG A 107 -17.32 3.33 -6.45
CA ARG A 107 -16.28 2.59 -5.74
C ARG A 107 -16.79 1.18 -5.38
N PRO A 108 -16.08 0.11 -5.77
CA PRO A 108 -16.44 -1.25 -5.36
C PRO A 108 -16.11 -1.43 -3.87
N VAL A 109 -16.99 -2.08 -3.12
CA VAL A 109 -16.83 -2.39 -1.68
C VAL A 109 -16.76 -3.89 -1.42
N GLU A 110 -17.59 -4.72 -2.07
CA GLU A 110 -17.71 -6.16 -1.77
C GLU A 110 -17.95 -7.02 -3.03
N HIS A 111 -17.75 -8.35 -2.96
CA HIS A 111 -18.08 -9.27 -4.07
C HIS A 111 -19.51 -9.84 -3.87
N PRO A 112 -20.41 -9.78 -4.86
CA PRO A 112 -21.81 -10.20 -4.77
C PRO A 112 -22.00 -11.73 -4.67
N SER A 113 -20.94 -12.53 -4.84
CA SER A 113 -21.04 -13.99 -4.75
C SER A 113 -21.05 -14.54 -3.32
N ARG A 114 -21.26 -13.69 -2.31
CA ARG A 114 -21.31 -14.08 -0.89
C ARG A 114 -22.38 -13.29 -0.13
N GLN A 115 -23.61 -13.31 -0.64
CA GLN A 115 -24.82 -13.26 0.20
C GLN A 115 -25.24 -14.69 0.56
#